data_AF-A0AAV6X645-F1
#
_entry.id   AF-A0AAV6X645-F1
#
_cell.length_a   1.000
_cell.length_b   1.000
_cell.length_c   1.000
_cell.angle_alpha   90.00
_cell.angle_beta   90.00
_cell.angle_gamma   90.00
#
_symmetry.space_group_name_H-M   'P 1'
#
loop_
_entity.id
_entity.type
_entity.pdbx_description
1 polymer ?
#
loop_
_entity_poly.entity_id
_entity_poly.type
_entity_poly.pdbx_seq_one_letter_code
_entity_poly.pdbx_strand_id
1 'polypeptide(L)'
;MSISFLTLAYKEVSISHFRVRTSSGMFLRRGQDKVIRDIEKRIADYTFIPVEHGEGLQVLHYEEGQKYEPHFDYFLDEFNTKNGGQRIATVLMYLSDVEEGGETVFPTAKGNFSLVPGWNEMSECAKRGLSVKPKMGDALLFWSMHPDATLDSSSLHGGCPVIEGNKWSSTKWMHVGEYKI
;
A
#
# COMPACT_ATOMS: atom_id res chain seq x y z
N MET A 1 51.09 -17.50 8.56
CA MET A 1 50.75 -16.06 8.62
C MET A 1 50.41 -15.61 7.20
N SER A 2 49.28 -14.91 7.01
CA SER A 2 48.70 -14.39 5.74
C SER A 2 48.15 -15.44 4.75
N ILE A 3 46.83 -15.67 4.67
CA ILE A 3 45.67 -14.91 4.13
C ILE A 3 45.40 -15.23 2.66
N SER A 4 44.23 -15.83 2.47
CA SER A 4 43.55 -16.27 1.26
C SER A 4 42.94 -15.11 0.46
N PHE A 5 42.82 -15.29 -0.85
CA PHE A 5 41.73 -14.72 -1.65
C PHE A 5 41.11 -15.86 -2.48
N LEU A 6 39.92 -16.31 -2.07
CA LEU A 6 39.07 -17.16 -2.89
C LEU A 6 37.93 -16.27 -3.40
N THR A 7 38.00 -15.88 -4.67
CA THR A 7 36.90 -15.23 -5.35
C THR A 7 35.83 -16.28 -5.63
N LEU A 8 34.77 -16.30 -4.82
CA LEU A 8 33.60 -17.13 -5.09
C LEU A 8 32.70 -16.40 -6.09
N ALA A 9 32.62 -16.97 -7.29
CA ALA A 9 31.62 -16.64 -8.28
C ALA A 9 30.22 -16.92 -7.73
N TYR A 10 29.39 -15.88 -7.60
CA TYR A 10 27.96 -16.06 -7.44
C TYR A 10 27.31 -16.01 -8.83
N LYS A 11 26.73 -17.16 -9.20
CA LYS A 11 25.87 -17.41 -10.35
C LYS A 11 24.92 -16.25 -10.60
N GLU A 12 24.99 -15.67 -11.81
CA GLU A 12 23.84 -15.01 -12.41
C GLU A 12 22.73 -16.06 -12.58
N VAL A 13 21.69 -15.93 -11.77
CA VAL A 13 20.40 -16.57 -12.03
C VAL A 13 19.52 -15.49 -12.64
N SER A 14 19.44 -15.48 -13.98
CA SER A 14 18.49 -14.66 -14.72
C SER A 14 17.07 -15.26 -14.56
N ILE A 15 16.45 -15.01 -13.41
CA ILE A 15 14.99 -15.03 -13.30
C ILE A 15 14.56 -13.60 -13.54
N SER A 16 13.85 -13.34 -14.64
CA SER A 16 13.19 -12.06 -14.91
C SER A 16 12.12 -11.80 -13.84
N HIS A 17 12.55 -11.32 -12.67
CA HIS A 17 11.69 -10.75 -11.66
C HIS A 17 11.16 -9.43 -12.22
N PHE A 18 9.98 -9.45 -12.83
CA PHE A 18 9.15 -8.26 -12.79
C PHE A 18 8.93 -7.96 -11.29
N ARG A 19 9.71 -7.01 -10.75
CA ARG A 19 9.59 -6.61 -9.35
C ARG A 19 8.18 -6.06 -9.15
N VAL A 20 7.31 -6.85 -8.52
CA VAL A 20 5.90 -6.53 -8.30
C VAL A 20 5.77 -5.17 -7.61
N ARG A 21 6.62 -4.91 -6.60
CA ARG A 21 6.81 -3.59 -5.98
C ARG A 21 8.26 -3.15 -6.17
N THR A 22 8.47 -1.88 -6.50
CA THR A 22 9.81 -1.32 -6.78
C THR A 22 10.21 -0.17 -5.85
N SER A 23 9.40 0.13 -4.83
CA SER A 23 9.68 1.18 -3.85
C SER A 23 10.72 0.79 -2.79
N SER A 24 11.24 1.80 -2.10
CA SER A 24 11.85 1.62 -0.79
C SER A 24 10.77 1.66 0.32
N GLY A 25 11.06 1.15 1.51
CA GLY A 25 10.09 1.16 2.59
C GLY A 25 10.64 0.77 3.96
N MET A 26 9.90 1.17 4.99
CA MET A 26 10.16 0.78 6.38
C MET A 26 8.85 0.65 7.17
N PHE A 27 8.95 0.11 8.39
CA PHE A 27 7.82 0.04 9.32
C PHE A 27 8.12 0.86 10.57
N LEU A 28 7.11 1.61 11.01
CA LEU A 28 7.03 2.22 12.33
C LEU A 28 6.16 1.32 13.22
N ARG A 29 6.60 1.09 14.46
CA ARG A 29 5.86 0.22 15.38
C ARG A 29 4.52 0.87 15.78
N ARG A 30 3.51 0.03 16.04
CA ARG A 30 2.25 0.53 16.62
C ARG A 30 2.55 1.24 17.93
N GLY A 31 2.03 2.46 18.06
CA GLY A 31 2.25 3.31 19.23
C GLY A 31 3.71 3.71 19.51
N GLN A 32 4.59 3.70 18.50
CA GLN A 32 6.02 3.96 18.65
C GLN A 32 6.33 5.27 19.41
N ASP A 33 5.61 6.34 19.10
CA ASP A 33 5.73 7.63 19.78
C ASP A 33 4.38 8.35 19.86
N LYS A 34 4.35 9.56 20.44
CA LYS A 34 3.12 10.34 20.59
C LYS A 34 2.46 10.67 19.24
N VAL A 35 3.23 11.02 18.23
CA VAL A 35 2.71 11.40 16.91
C VAL A 35 2.05 10.18 16.25
N ILE A 36 2.72 9.03 16.28
CA ILE A 36 2.17 7.78 15.73
C ILE A 36 0.90 7.37 16.48
N ARG A 37 0.88 7.43 17.81
CA ARG A 37 -0.34 7.14 18.59
C ARG A 37 -1.50 8.05 18.22
N ASP A 38 -1.25 9.34 18.04
CA ASP A 38 -2.30 10.31 17.69
C ASP A 38 -2.86 10.05 16.28
N ILE A 39 -2.00 9.66 15.32
CA ILE A 39 -2.40 9.25 13.97
C ILE A 39 -3.24 7.97 14.03
N GLU A 40 -2.77 6.95 14.74
CA GLU A 40 -3.46 5.66 14.84
C GLU A 40 -4.81 5.80 15.54
N LYS A 41 -4.90 6.64 16.58
CA LYS A 41 -6.17 6.97 17.22
C LYS A 41 -7.13 7.65 16.24
N ARG A 42 -6.65 8.61 15.44
CA ARG A 42 -7.50 9.27 14.43
C ARG A 42 -8.00 8.30 13.36
N ILE A 43 -7.16 7.36 12.95
CA ILE A 43 -7.57 6.30 12.03
C ILE A 43 -8.69 5.47 12.68
N ALA A 44 -8.49 5.01 13.92
CA ALA A 44 -9.49 4.24 14.65
C ALA A 44 -10.83 5.00 14.84
N ASP A 45 -10.77 6.29 15.16
CA ASP A 45 -11.95 7.14 15.31
C ASP A 45 -12.74 7.27 13.98
N TYR A 46 -12.05 7.27 12.82
CA TYR A 46 -12.69 7.39 11.50
C TYR A 46 -13.19 6.06 10.94
N THR A 47 -12.46 4.97 11.17
CA THR A 47 -12.81 3.64 10.65
C THR A 47 -13.72 2.85 11.56
N PHE A 48 -13.86 3.29 12.82
CA PHE A 48 -14.51 2.55 13.91
C PHE A 48 -13.87 1.18 14.20
N ILE A 49 -12.60 1.00 13.81
CA ILE A 49 -11.82 -0.21 14.10
C ILE A 49 -10.81 0.11 15.21
N PRO A 50 -10.72 -0.70 16.30
CA PRO A 50 -9.80 -0.42 17.40
C PRO A 50 -8.33 -0.36 16.96
N VAL A 51 -7.52 0.46 17.63
CA VAL A 51 -6.09 0.64 17.32
C VAL A 51 -5.34 -0.70 17.39
N GLU A 52 -5.74 -1.57 18.32
CA GLU A 52 -5.19 -2.89 18.59
C GLU A 52 -5.37 -3.87 17.44
N HIS A 53 -6.31 -3.62 16.54
CA HIS A 53 -6.51 -4.42 15.33
C HIS A 53 -5.55 -4.02 14.20
N GLY A 54 -4.88 -2.89 14.34
CA GLY A 54 -3.95 -2.38 13.32
C GLY A 54 -2.54 -2.95 13.45
N GLU A 55 -1.90 -3.22 12.32
CA GLU A 55 -0.45 -3.42 12.23
C GLU A 55 0.31 -2.12 12.53
N GLY A 56 1.65 -2.15 12.53
CA GLY A 56 2.44 -0.91 12.47
C GLY A 56 2.21 -0.13 11.18
N LEU A 57 2.59 1.16 11.15
CA LEU A 57 2.52 1.96 9.93
C LEU A 57 3.65 1.55 8.98
N GLN A 58 3.31 1.15 7.76
CA GLN A 58 4.30 1.02 6.68
C GLN A 58 4.51 2.40 6.06
N VAL A 59 5.75 2.84 5.88
CA VAL A 59 6.10 4.04 5.11
C VAL A 59 6.81 3.59 3.84
N LEU A 60 6.40 4.13 2.70
CA LEU A 60 6.90 3.80 1.38
C LEU A 60 7.33 5.06 0.65
N HIS A 61 8.42 4.95 -0.10
CA HIS A 61 8.90 6.00 -1.00
C HIS A 61 9.13 5.42 -2.39
N TYR A 62 8.51 6.07 -3.38
CA TYR A 62 8.65 5.76 -4.79
C TYR A 62 9.35 6.92 -5.49
N GLU A 63 10.46 6.60 -6.15
CA GLU A 63 11.16 7.47 -7.10
C GLU A 63 10.49 7.39 -8.48
N GLU A 64 10.90 8.26 -9.40
CA GLU A 64 10.47 8.22 -10.80
C GLU A 64 10.65 6.82 -11.42
N GLY A 65 9.63 6.38 -12.14
CA GLY A 65 9.52 5.05 -12.73
C GLY A 65 9.14 3.93 -11.76
N GLN A 66 9.25 4.12 -10.44
CA GLN A 66 8.86 3.11 -9.45
C GLN A 66 7.33 3.02 -9.33
N LYS A 67 6.87 1.79 -9.09
CA LYS A 67 5.46 1.38 -9.09
C LYS A 67 5.18 0.22 -8.14
N TYR A 68 3.90 -0.08 -7.99
CA TYR A 68 3.43 -1.33 -7.41
C TYR A 68 2.32 -1.93 -8.29
N GLU A 69 2.56 -3.13 -8.83
CA GLU A 69 1.57 -3.88 -9.58
C GLU A 69 0.29 -4.13 -8.76
N PRO A 70 -0.87 -4.23 -9.42
CA PRO A 70 -2.13 -4.52 -8.77
C PRO A 70 -2.09 -5.78 -7.91
N HIS A 71 -2.57 -5.68 -6.68
CA HIS A 71 -2.58 -6.74 -5.68
C HIS A 71 -3.75 -6.57 -4.71
N PHE A 72 -3.94 -7.57 -3.86
CA PHE A 72 -4.88 -7.52 -2.74
C PHE A 72 -4.13 -7.35 -1.44
N ASP A 73 -4.73 -6.63 -0.51
CA ASP A 73 -4.20 -6.51 0.85
C ASP A 73 -4.62 -7.66 1.76
N TYR A 74 -5.66 -8.40 1.39
CA TYR A 74 -6.05 -9.61 2.10
C TYR A 74 -5.08 -10.77 1.81
N PHE A 75 -4.99 -11.70 2.77
CA PHE A 75 -4.22 -12.91 2.65
C PHE A 75 -5.02 -14.05 2.03
N LEU A 76 -4.36 -14.85 1.19
CA LEU A 76 -4.90 -16.12 0.68
C LEU A 76 -4.34 -17.34 1.44
N ASP A 77 -3.36 -17.11 2.31
CA ASP A 77 -2.72 -18.16 3.10
C ASP A 77 -3.20 -18.16 4.57
N GLU A 78 -3.13 -19.33 5.20
CA GLU A 78 -3.50 -19.52 6.59
C GLU A 78 -2.44 -19.03 7.58
N PHE A 79 -1.21 -18.74 7.14
CA PHE A 79 -0.14 -18.36 8.05
C PHE A 79 -0.32 -16.92 8.52
N ASN A 80 -0.53 -15.99 7.59
CA ASN A 80 -0.67 -14.56 7.88
C ASN A 80 -1.98 -14.24 8.63
N THR A 81 -3.01 -15.06 8.49
CA THR A 81 -4.29 -14.88 9.20
C THR A 81 -4.24 -15.33 10.67
N LYS A 82 -3.17 -15.98 11.15
CA LYS A 82 -3.05 -16.41 12.56
C LYS A 82 -2.96 -15.25 13.55
N ASN A 83 -2.44 -14.10 13.13
CA ASN A 83 -2.32 -12.92 13.99
C ASN A 83 -3.38 -11.89 13.59
N GLY A 84 -4.37 -11.67 14.44
CA GLY A 84 -5.47 -10.73 14.18
C GLY A 84 -6.51 -11.20 13.16
N GLY A 85 -6.31 -12.32 12.44
CA GLY A 85 -7.22 -12.74 11.38
C GLY A 85 -6.94 -12.02 10.07
N GLN A 86 -7.96 -11.92 9.21
CA GLN A 86 -7.83 -11.28 7.91
C GLN A 86 -7.74 -9.76 8.01
N ARG A 87 -7.01 -9.11 7.09
CA ARG A 87 -7.03 -7.66 6.89
C ARG A 87 -8.37 -7.26 6.27
N ILE A 88 -9.17 -6.50 7.01
CA ILE A 88 -10.52 -6.08 6.59
C ILE A 88 -10.52 -4.74 5.87
N ALA A 89 -9.58 -3.86 6.22
CA ALA A 89 -9.51 -2.51 5.69
C ALA A 89 -8.09 -1.98 5.63
N THR A 90 -7.89 -1.04 4.71
CA THR A 90 -6.63 -0.33 4.51
C THR A 90 -6.89 1.17 4.52
N VAL A 91 -6.07 1.90 5.29
CA VAL A 91 -5.94 3.35 5.15
C VAL A 91 -4.57 3.65 4.52
N LEU A 92 -4.60 4.24 3.32
CA LEU A 92 -3.42 4.72 2.60
C LEU A 92 -3.37 6.24 2.67
N MET A 93 -2.38 6.78 3.37
CA MET A 93 -2.15 8.22 3.53
C MET A 93 -1.09 8.69 2.54
N TYR A 94 -1.34 9.80 1.86
CA TYR A 94 -0.36 10.45 0.99
C TYR A 94 0.44 11.48 1.80
N LEU A 95 1.77 11.29 1.84
CA LEU A 95 2.70 12.12 2.61
C LEU A 95 3.43 13.15 1.76
N SER A 96 3.22 13.13 0.46
CA SER A 96 3.69 14.15 -0.49
C SER A 96 2.66 14.37 -1.59
N ASP A 97 2.70 15.56 -2.19
CA ASP A 97 2.13 15.77 -3.51
C ASP A 97 3.02 15.06 -4.55
N VAL A 98 2.42 14.63 -5.66
CA VAL A 98 3.17 14.10 -6.81
C VAL A 98 2.76 14.88 -8.04
N GLU A 99 3.77 15.36 -8.76
CA GLU A 99 3.64 16.21 -9.94
C GLU A 99 2.91 15.45 -11.05
N GLU A 100 3.42 14.30 -11.47
CA GLU A 100 2.82 13.43 -12.48
C GLU A 100 2.90 11.94 -12.12
N GLY A 101 1.81 11.21 -12.38
CA GLY A 101 1.71 9.78 -12.08
C GLY A 101 1.51 9.47 -10.60
N GLY A 102 1.97 8.30 -10.17
CA GLY A 102 1.92 7.89 -8.76
C GLY A 102 0.51 7.65 -8.21
N GLU A 103 -0.52 7.58 -9.05
CA GLU A 103 -1.90 7.36 -8.62
C GLU A 103 -2.09 6.01 -7.93
N THR A 104 -3.07 5.91 -7.05
CA THR A 104 -3.58 4.61 -6.59
C THR A 104 -4.74 4.21 -7.47
N VAL A 105 -4.60 3.12 -8.23
CA VAL A 105 -5.58 2.63 -9.21
C VAL A 105 -6.28 1.37 -8.73
N PHE A 106 -7.60 1.28 -8.94
CA PHE A 106 -8.46 0.13 -8.69
C PHE A 106 -9.01 -0.38 -10.04
N PRO A 107 -8.27 -1.25 -10.76
CA PRO A 107 -8.61 -1.65 -12.12
C PRO A 107 -9.91 -2.46 -12.25
N THR A 108 -10.37 -3.12 -11.17
CA THR A 108 -11.60 -3.93 -11.17
C THR A 108 -12.80 -3.18 -10.59
N ALA A 109 -12.62 -1.94 -10.13
CA ALA A 109 -13.73 -1.10 -9.68
C ALA A 109 -14.70 -0.83 -10.84
N LYS A 110 -16.01 -0.91 -10.56
CA LYS A 110 -17.06 -0.70 -11.57
C LYS A 110 -17.58 0.72 -11.50
N GLY A 111 -17.64 1.39 -12.65
CA GLY A 111 -18.21 2.73 -12.77
C GLY A 111 -17.74 3.45 -14.02
N ASN A 112 -18.39 4.56 -14.35
CA ASN A 112 -17.90 5.48 -15.37
C ASN A 112 -17.06 6.58 -14.70
N PHE A 113 -15.76 6.37 -14.63
CA PHE A 113 -14.84 7.28 -13.92
C PHE A 113 -14.35 8.45 -14.78
N SER A 114 -14.73 8.51 -16.06
CA SER A 114 -14.38 9.65 -16.94
C SER A 114 -14.98 10.98 -16.50
N LEU A 115 -15.98 10.94 -15.61
CA LEU A 115 -16.63 12.11 -15.02
C LEU A 115 -15.96 12.57 -13.71
N VAL A 116 -14.99 11.82 -13.18
CA VAL A 116 -14.29 12.18 -11.95
C VAL A 116 -13.42 13.42 -12.23
N PRO A 117 -13.48 14.46 -11.38
CA PRO A 117 -12.62 15.63 -11.53
C PRO A 117 -11.14 15.24 -11.65
N GLY A 118 -10.45 15.84 -12.63
CA GLY A 118 -9.03 15.54 -12.90
C GLY A 118 -8.78 14.29 -13.76
N TRP A 119 -9.80 13.59 -14.26
CA TRP A 119 -9.63 12.40 -15.12
C TRP A 119 -8.70 12.63 -16.32
N ASN A 120 -8.79 13.81 -16.96
CA ASN A 120 -7.95 14.13 -18.12
C ASN A 120 -6.48 14.35 -17.77
N GLU A 121 -6.17 14.64 -16.51
CA GLU A 121 -4.81 14.86 -15.98
C GLU A 121 -4.19 13.57 -15.42
N MET A 122 -4.94 12.47 -15.42
CA MET A 122 -4.47 11.17 -14.94
C MET A 122 -3.53 10.50 -15.94
N SER A 123 -2.57 9.74 -15.43
CA SER A 123 -1.70 8.89 -16.24
C SER A 123 -2.48 7.80 -16.99
N GLU A 124 -1.88 7.25 -18.04
CA GLU A 124 -2.45 6.11 -18.78
C GLU A 124 -2.60 4.85 -17.91
N CYS A 125 -1.80 4.72 -16.85
CA CYS A 125 -1.98 3.68 -15.85
C CYS A 125 -3.27 3.92 -15.04
N ALA A 126 -3.49 5.14 -14.57
CA ALA A 126 -4.63 5.51 -13.75
C ALA A 126 -5.96 5.42 -14.50
N LYS A 127 -5.98 5.63 -15.82
CA LYS A 127 -7.17 5.49 -16.66
C LYS A 127 -7.68 4.04 -16.81
N ARG A 128 -6.97 3.04 -16.29
CA ARG A 128 -7.38 1.63 -16.33
C ARG A 128 -8.46 1.26 -15.31
N GLY A 129 -8.83 2.18 -14.42
CA GLY A 129 -9.85 1.93 -13.39
C GLY A 129 -10.21 3.21 -12.61
N LEU A 130 -10.85 3.04 -11.46
CA LEU A 130 -11.01 4.15 -10.52
C LEU A 130 -9.64 4.50 -9.96
N SER A 131 -9.28 5.78 -9.97
CA SER A 131 -7.96 6.22 -9.50
C SER A 131 -8.04 7.44 -8.61
N VAL A 132 -7.08 7.53 -7.70
CA VAL A 132 -6.92 8.66 -6.78
C VAL A 132 -5.52 9.22 -6.98
N LYS A 133 -5.45 10.52 -7.29
CA LYS A 133 -4.17 11.25 -7.40
C LYS A 133 -3.61 11.48 -5.98
N PRO A 134 -2.33 11.19 -5.73
CA PRO A 134 -1.70 11.49 -4.45
C PRO A 134 -1.65 13.00 -4.23
N LYS A 135 -2.19 13.43 -3.08
CA LYS A 135 -2.15 14.81 -2.61
C LYS A 135 -1.80 14.82 -1.14
N MET A 136 -0.80 15.59 -0.75
CA MET A 136 -0.27 15.58 0.61
C MET A 136 -1.37 15.85 1.64
N GLY A 137 -1.47 14.97 2.63
CA GLY A 137 -2.44 15.06 3.72
C GLY A 137 -3.76 14.33 3.47
N ASP A 138 -4.07 13.96 2.22
CA ASP A 138 -5.24 13.15 1.90
C ASP A 138 -5.01 11.68 2.32
N ALA A 139 -6.10 10.99 2.63
CA ALA A 139 -6.10 9.57 2.98
C ALA A 139 -7.22 8.82 2.25
N LEU A 140 -6.90 7.64 1.75
CA LEU A 140 -7.81 6.73 1.09
C LEU A 140 -8.14 5.56 2.02
N LEU A 141 -9.42 5.37 2.32
CA LEU A 141 -9.94 4.20 3.02
C LEU A 141 -10.63 3.27 2.02
N PHE A 142 -10.26 2.00 2.02
CA PHE A 142 -10.95 0.95 1.26
C PHE A 142 -10.99 -0.36 2.03
N TRP A 143 -11.93 -1.23 1.66
CA TRP A 143 -12.22 -2.48 2.34
C TRP A 143 -11.77 -3.66 1.50
N SER A 144 -11.08 -4.61 2.12
CA SER A 144 -10.61 -5.86 1.51
C SER A 144 -11.68 -6.95 1.55
N MET A 145 -12.76 -6.73 2.30
CA MET A 145 -13.82 -7.70 2.56
C MET A 145 -15.19 -7.02 2.56
N HIS A 146 -16.21 -7.75 2.14
CA HIS A 146 -17.61 -7.37 2.28
C HIS A 146 -18.11 -7.59 3.72
N PRO A 147 -19.23 -6.96 4.12
CA PRO A 147 -19.79 -7.14 5.46
C PRO A 147 -20.18 -8.58 5.82
N ASP A 148 -20.39 -9.45 4.83
CA ASP A 148 -20.65 -10.88 5.00
C ASP A 148 -19.37 -11.72 5.16
N ALA A 149 -18.23 -11.06 5.35
CA ALA A 149 -16.89 -11.62 5.48
C ALA A 149 -16.35 -12.34 4.22
N THR A 150 -16.97 -12.15 3.05
CA THR A 150 -16.38 -12.59 1.78
C THR A 150 -15.31 -11.60 1.30
N LEU A 151 -14.29 -12.10 0.59
CA LEU A 151 -13.21 -11.26 0.06
C LEU A 151 -13.72 -10.37 -1.09
N ASP A 152 -13.35 -9.09 -1.08
CA ASP A 152 -13.79 -8.15 -2.09
C ASP A 152 -12.80 -8.10 -3.28
N SER A 153 -13.14 -8.77 -4.38
CA SER A 153 -12.33 -8.73 -5.60
C SER A 153 -12.22 -7.35 -6.27
N SER A 154 -13.09 -6.39 -5.92
CA SER A 154 -13.01 -5.00 -6.40
C SER A 154 -11.97 -4.17 -5.65
N SER A 155 -11.44 -4.70 -4.54
CA SER A 155 -10.33 -4.10 -3.77
C SER A 155 -8.94 -4.30 -4.40
N LEU A 156 -8.86 -4.97 -5.56
CA LEU A 156 -7.62 -5.09 -6.32
C LEU A 156 -7.11 -3.68 -6.61
N HIS A 157 -5.91 -3.36 -6.16
CA HIS A 157 -5.37 -2.01 -6.30
C HIS A 157 -3.86 -2.02 -6.51
N GLY A 158 -3.35 -0.97 -7.15
CA GLY A 158 -1.93 -0.81 -7.43
C GLY A 158 -1.48 0.65 -7.29
N GLY A 159 -0.17 0.85 -7.30
CA GLY A 159 0.46 2.16 -7.40
C GLY A 159 0.98 2.36 -8.81
N CYS A 160 0.39 3.29 -9.55
CA CYS A 160 0.89 3.66 -10.86
C CYS A 160 2.33 4.20 -10.79
N PRO A 161 3.12 4.06 -11.88
CA PRO A 161 4.46 4.62 -11.92
C PRO A 161 4.44 6.11 -11.59
N VAL A 162 5.37 6.56 -10.75
CA VAL A 162 5.67 8.00 -10.63
C VAL A 162 6.32 8.42 -11.95
N ILE A 163 5.81 9.46 -12.59
CA ILE A 163 6.34 9.97 -13.87
C ILE A 163 7.28 11.14 -13.58
N GLU A 164 6.85 12.06 -12.71
CA GLU A 164 7.65 13.19 -12.26
C GLU A 164 7.49 13.36 -10.74
N GLY A 165 8.61 13.58 -10.05
CA GLY A 165 8.62 13.87 -8.61
C GLY A 165 8.83 12.66 -7.71
N ASN A 166 8.32 12.75 -6.47
CA ASN A 166 8.53 11.73 -5.44
C ASN A 166 7.25 11.43 -4.67
N LYS A 167 6.84 10.16 -4.62
CA LYS A 167 5.67 9.73 -3.85
C LYS A 167 6.09 9.16 -2.50
N TRP A 168 5.68 9.81 -1.43
CA TRP A 168 5.70 9.28 -0.08
C TRP A 168 4.29 8.89 0.34
N SER A 169 4.14 7.69 0.91
CA SER A 169 2.87 7.22 1.42
C SER A 169 3.05 6.43 2.70
N SER A 170 2.02 6.40 3.54
CA SER A 170 1.96 5.48 4.67
C SER A 170 0.69 4.66 4.69
N THR A 171 0.85 3.35 4.87
CA THR A 171 -0.25 2.37 4.88
C THR A 171 -0.48 1.86 6.29
N LYS A 172 -1.75 1.83 6.69
CA LYS A 172 -2.24 1.17 7.90
C LYS A 172 -3.19 0.04 7.48
N TRP A 173 -2.79 -1.20 7.77
CA TRP A 173 -3.65 -2.36 7.65
C TRP A 173 -4.35 -2.64 8.97
N MET A 174 -5.64 -2.98 8.91
CA MET A 174 -6.47 -3.30 10.06
C MET A 174 -7.09 -4.67 9.90
N HIS A 175 -7.03 -5.47 10.96
CA HIS A 175 -7.52 -6.84 10.98
C HIS A 175 -8.92 -6.97 11.60
N VAL A 176 -9.57 -8.11 11.36
CA VAL A 176 -10.86 -8.44 11.98
C VAL A 176 -10.78 -8.56 13.51
N GLY A 177 -9.64 -8.99 14.04
CA GLY A 177 -9.36 -9.10 15.48
C GLY A 177 -8.07 -8.40 15.89
N GLU A 178 -7.74 -8.51 17.17
CA GLU A 178 -6.52 -7.92 17.74
C GLU A 178 -5.25 -8.47 17.07
N TYR A 179 -4.43 -7.56 16.54
CA TYR A 179 -3.11 -7.86 16.01
C TYR A 179 -2.07 -7.73 17.13
N LYS A 180 -1.40 -8.83 17.45
CA LYS A 180 -0.39 -8.89 18.52
C LYS A 180 0.95 -8.36 17.99
N ILE A 181 1.57 -7.46 18.77
CA ILE A 181 2.87 -6.83 18.50
C ILE A 181 3.97 -7.36 19.42
#